data_AF-A0A3E1D165-F1
#
_entry.id   AF-A0A3E1D165-F1
#
_cell.length_a   1.000
_cell.length_b   1.000
_cell.length_c   1.000
_cell.angle_alpha   90.00
_cell.angle_beta   90.00
_cell.angle_gamma   90.00
#
_symmetry.space_group_name_H-M   'P 1'
#
loop_
_entity.id
_entity.type
_entity.pdbx_description
1 polymer ?
#
loop_
_entity_poly.entity_id
_entity_poly.type
_entity_poly.pdbx_seq_one_letter_code
_entity_poly.pdbx_strand_id
1 'polypeptide(L)'
;MEWRLTPSQAVSYCSWDDDEWVFYNNLSGDTHLLGSAAAQVLLELRQSSLNALHLTEALAQRLQAENVTDKEFSFQIDHLLNELNTLGLIEFS
;
A
#
# COMPACT_ATOMS: atom_id res chain seq x y z
N MET A 1 6.22 14.73 -5.68
CA MET A 1 6.63 13.89 -4.54
C MET A 1 5.41 13.10 -4.10
N GLU A 2 5.02 12.18 -4.97
CA GLU A 2 3.85 11.33 -4.81
C GLU A 2 4.26 9.88 -5.03
N TRP A 3 3.60 8.98 -4.30
CA TRP A 3 3.66 7.56 -4.52
C TRP A 3 2.62 7.16 -5.55
N ARG A 4 2.94 6.18 -6.38
CA ARG A 4 2.02 5.59 -7.35
C ARG A 4 2.34 4.12 -7.57
N LEU A 5 1.36 3.35 -8.05
CA LEU A 5 1.66 2.03 -8.62
C LEU A 5 2.64 2.19 -9.79
N THR A 6 3.57 1.24 -9.93
CA THR A 6 4.52 1.21 -11.04
C THR A 6 3.75 1.28 -12.38
N PRO A 7 4.03 2.26 -13.26
CA PRO A 7 3.34 2.40 -14.53
C PRO A 7 3.46 1.13 -15.37
N SER A 8 2.37 0.71 -16.02
CA SER A 8 2.24 -0.56 -16.77
C SER A 8 2.13 -1.82 -15.90
N GLN A 9 2.20 -1.70 -14.57
CA GLN A 9 1.93 -2.80 -13.66
C GLN A 9 0.42 -3.05 -13.58
N ALA A 10 -0.03 -4.15 -14.17
CA ALA A 10 -1.37 -4.66 -13.94
C ALA A 10 -1.34 -5.49 -12.66
N VAL A 11 -1.90 -4.94 -11.59
CA VAL A 11 -1.98 -5.60 -10.29
C VAL A 11 -3.28 -6.37 -10.20
N SER A 12 -3.18 -7.70 -10.27
CA SER A 12 -4.28 -8.61 -9.93
C SER A 12 -4.13 -9.02 -8.47
N TYR A 13 -5.25 -9.08 -7.75
CA TYR A 13 -5.24 -9.53 -6.36
C TYR A 13 -6.40 -10.46 -6.04
N CYS A 14 -6.17 -11.32 -5.06
CA CYS A 14 -7.19 -12.12 -4.38
C CYS A 14 -7.03 -11.92 -2.87
N SER A 15 -8.13 -11.97 -2.12
CA SER A 15 -8.11 -11.88 -0.65
C SER A 15 -8.90 -13.02 -0.03
N TRP A 16 -8.44 -13.52 1.11
CA TRP A 16 -9.12 -14.51 1.94
C TRP A 16 -9.16 -14.02 3.38
N ASP A 17 -10.29 -14.25 4.07
CA ASP A 17 -10.47 -13.98 5.49
C ASP A 17 -10.00 -12.58 5.95
N ASP A 18 -10.20 -11.57 5.09
CA ASP A 18 -9.94 -10.13 5.24
C ASP A 18 -8.49 -9.68 5.56
N ASP A 19 -7.65 -10.56 6.09
CA ASP A 19 -6.29 -10.25 6.55
C ASP A 19 -5.18 -10.68 5.58
N GLU A 20 -5.46 -11.62 4.68
CA GLU A 20 -4.49 -12.13 3.71
C GLU A 20 -4.82 -11.69 2.29
N TRP A 21 -3.86 -11.04 1.65
CA TRP A 21 -3.99 -10.54 0.29
C TRP A 21 -2.84 -11.03 -0.57
N VAL A 22 -3.17 -11.70 -1.67
CA VAL A 22 -2.17 -12.12 -2.65
C VAL A 22 -2.20 -11.19 -3.84
N PHE A 23 -1.04 -10.59 -4.12
CA PHE A 23 -0.82 -9.64 -5.20
C PHE A 23 0.14 -10.21 -6.24
N TYR A 24 -0.30 -10.24 -7.50
CA TYR A 24 0.55 -10.64 -8.62
C TYR A 24 1.14 -9.42 -9.31
N ASN A 25 2.47 -9.37 -9.41
CA ASN A 25 3.20 -8.37 -10.18
C ASN A 25 3.45 -8.91 -11.59
N ASN A 26 2.75 -8.36 -12.59
CA ASN A 26 2.89 -8.80 -13.98
C ASN A 26 4.24 -8.42 -14.62
N LEU A 27 5.00 -7.47 -14.05
CA LEU A 27 6.29 -7.05 -14.59
C LEU A 27 7.42 -8.00 -14.17
N SER A 28 7.45 -8.41 -12.90
CA SER A 28 8.45 -9.36 -12.41
C SER A 28 8.01 -10.82 -12.54
N GLY A 29 6.70 -11.07 -12.56
CA GLY A 29 6.11 -12.41 -12.44
C GLY A 29 5.98 -12.89 -10.99
N ASP A 30 6.33 -12.06 -10.02
CA ASP A 30 6.28 -12.42 -8.59
C ASP A 30 4.87 -12.38 -8.03
N THR A 31 4.68 -13.17 -6.98
CA THR A 31 3.45 -13.18 -6.18
C THR A 31 3.81 -12.82 -4.74
N HIS A 32 3.16 -11.81 -4.19
CA HIS A 32 3.41 -11.29 -2.85
C HIS A 32 2.21 -11.57 -1.96
N LEU A 33 2.45 -12.16 -0.79
CA LEU A 33 1.47 -12.24 0.28
C LEU A 33 1.63 -10.99 1.15
N LEU A 34 0.57 -10.18 1.23
CA LEU A 34 0.52 -8.92 1.95
C LEU A 34 -0.57 -8.98 3.02
N GLY A 35 -0.30 -8.30 4.14
CA GLY A 35 -1.31 -8.04 5.15
C GLY A 35 -2.27 -6.93 4.73
N SER A 36 -3.40 -6.83 5.44
CA SER A 36 -4.46 -5.83 5.18
C SER A 36 -3.94 -4.40 5.02
N ALA A 37 -3.07 -3.91 5.91
CA ALA A 37 -2.55 -2.53 5.82
C ALA A 37 -1.79 -2.25 4.51
N ALA A 38 -0.87 -3.15 4.12
CA ALA A 38 -0.12 -3.02 2.87
C ALA A 38 -1.04 -3.12 1.64
N ALA A 39 -2.04 -4.00 1.69
CA ALA A 39 -3.05 -4.13 0.65
C ALA A 39 -3.86 -2.83 0.48
N GLN A 40 -4.29 -2.20 1.57
CA GLN A 40 -5.04 -0.94 1.52
C GLN A 40 -4.20 0.20 0.91
N VAL A 41 -2.90 0.27 1.20
CA VAL A 41 -2.00 1.24 0.54
C VAL A 41 -2.01 1.04 -0.98
N LEU A 42 -1.86 -0.20 -1.46
CA LEU A 42 -1.88 -0.49 -2.89
C LEU A 42 -3.23 -0.18 -3.54
N LEU A 43 -4.33 -0.44 -2.84
CA LEU A 43 -5.68 -0.14 -3.33
C LEU A 43 -5.91 1.36 -3.47
N GLU A 44 -5.45 2.20 -2.54
CA GLU A 44 -5.58 3.66 -2.70
C GLU A 44 -4.66 4.20 -3.79
N LEU A 45 -3.43 3.71 -3.89
CA LEU A 45 -2.52 4.11 -4.96
C LEU A 45 -2.97 3.64 -6.35
N ARG A 46 -3.89 2.67 -6.42
CA ARG A 46 -4.55 2.27 -7.67
C ARG A 46 -5.55 3.31 -8.17
N GLN A 47 -6.18 4.07 -7.27
CA GLN A 47 -7.16 5.09 -7.64
C GLN A 47 -6.47 6.38 -8.08
N SER A 48 -5.42 6.79 -7.39
CA SER A 48 -4.66 8.00 -7.69
C SER A 48 -3.27 7.96 -7.08
N SER A 49 -2.32 8.69 -7.68
CA SER A 49 -1.06 8.99 -7.01
C SER A 49 -1.31 9.89 -5.79
N LEU A 50 -0.64 9.59 -4.68
CA LEU A 50 -0.83 10.30 -3.42
C LEU A 50 0.51 10.47 -2.70
N ASN A 51 0.69 11.59 -2.00
CA ASN A 51 1.82 11.75 -1.08
C ASN A 51 1.56 10.98 0.24
N ALA A 52 2.60 10.84 1.06
CA ALA A 52 2.53 10.08 2.32
C ALA A 52 1.51 10.66 3.32
N LEU A 53 1.35 12.00 3.37
CA LEU A 53 0.39 12.66 4.25
C LEU A 53 -1.04 12.31 3.86
N HIS A 54 -1.40 12.48 2.59
CA HIS A 54 -2.75 12.17 2.10
C HIS A 54 -3.06 10.66 2.19
N LEU A 55 -2.06 9.80 2.00
CA LEU A 55 -2.22 8.35 2.23
C LEU A 55 -2.53 8.06 3.71
N THR A 56 -1.78 8.67 4.62
CA THR A 56 -2.00 8.53 6.07
C THR A 56 -3.42 8.95 6.42
N GLU A 57 -3.87 10.11 5.93
CA GLU A 57 -5.24 10.60 6.18
C GLU A 57 -6.32 9.65 5.60
N ALA A 58 -6.15 9.16 4.38
CA ALA A 58 -7.10 8.26 3.72
C ALA A 58 -7.19 6.88 4.41
N LEU A 59 -6.09 6.43 5.01
CA LEU A 59 -5.99 5.11 5.64
C LEU A 59 -6.34 5.12 7.13
N ALA A 60 -6.18 6.26 7.82
CA ALA A 60 -6.44 6.37 9.26
C ALA A 60 -7.86 5.91 9.64
N GLN A 61 -8.87 6.29 8.84
CA GLN A 61 -10.27 5.90 9.06
C GLN A 61 -10.52 4.43 8.74
N ARG A 62 -9.86 3.87 7.72
CA ARG A 62 -10.09 2.49 7.27
C ARG A 62 -9.40 1.46 8.16
N LEU A 63 -8.20 1.77 8.64
CA LEU A 63 -7.39 0.86 9.46
C LEU A 63 -7.71 0.95 10.95
N GLN A 64 -8.76 1.69 11.34
CA GLN A 64 -9.20 1.85 12.73
C GLN A 64 -8.02 2.15 13.67
N ALA A 65 -7.24 3.17 13.35
CA ALA A 65 -6.07 3.60 14.14
C ALA A 65 -6.46 4.20 15.52
N GLU A 66 -7.57 3.75 16.12
CA GLU A 66 -8.20 4.29 17.33
C GLU A 66 -7.30 4.22 18.57
N ASN A 67 -6.20 3.45 18.51
CA ASN A 67 -5.25 3.27 19.61
C ASN A 67 -3.80 3.64 19.26
N VAL A 68 -3.56 4.31 18.13
CA VAL A 68 -2.21 4.66 17.65
C VAL A 68 -2.14 6.19 17.51
N THR A 69 -1.04 6.81 17.94
CA THR A 69 -0.88 8.26 17.73
C THR A 69 -0.66 8.57 16.24
N ASP A 70 -1.07 9.77 15.79
CA ASP A 70 -0.86 10.20 14.39
C ASP A 70 0.59 10.04 13.93
N LYS A 71 1.56 10.25 14.83
CA LYS A 71 2.99 10.09 14.55
C LYS A 71 3.40 8.64 14.34
N GLU A 72 2.94 7.74 15.21
CA GLU A 72 3.23 6.31 15.08
C GLU A 72 2.59 5.75 13.81
N PHE A 73 1.37 6.18 13.50
CA PHE A 73 0.68 5.75 12.29
C PHE A 73 1.37 6.28 11.02
N SER A 74 1.76 7.56 11.00
CA SER A 74 2.55 8.12 9.89
C SER A 74 3.86 7.35 9.68
N PHE A 75 4.56 7.01 10.76
CA PHE A 75 5.79 6.21 10.68
C PHE A 75 5.55 4.81 10.12
N GLN A 76 4.44 4.17 10.47
CA GLN A 76 4.06 2.87 9.89
C GLN A 76 3.76 2.98 8.39
N ILE A 77 3.06 4.03 7.96
CA ILE A 77 2.79 4.27 6.53
C ILE A 77 4.10 4.50 5.77
N ASP A 78 5.01 5.32 6.29
CA ASP A 78 6.33 5.53 5.68
C ASP A 78 7.14 4.23 5.58
N HIS A 79 7.07 3.38 6.61
CA HIS A 79 7.72 2.07 6.58
C HIS A 79 7.14 1.17 5.49
N LEU A 80 5.81 1.04 5.43
CA LEU A 80 5.10 0.24 4.43
C LEU A 80 5.39 0.72 3.00
N LEU A 81 5.44 2.04 2.77
CA LEU A 81 5.78 2.59 1.45
C LEU A 81 7.19 2.17 1.01
N ASN A 82 8.15 2.18 1.93
CA ASN A 82 9.50 1.71 1.63
C ASN A 82 9.56 0.21 1.34
N GLU A 83 8.82 -0.62 2.08
CA GLU A 83 8.74 -2.06 1.82
C GLU A 83 8.11 -2.36 0.46
N LEU A 84 6.96 -1.74 0.16
CA LEU A 84 6.26 -1.90 -1.13
C LEU A 84 7.10 -1.41 -2.32
N ASN A 85 7.84 -0.32 -2.14
CA ASN A 85 8.79 0.18 -3.14
C ASN A 85 9.96 -0.80 -3.35
N THR A 86 10.46 -1.42 -2.28
CA THR A 86 11.51 -2.45 -2.36
C THR A 86 11.03 -3.70 -3.10
N LEU A 87 9.75 -4.05 -2.96
CA LEU A 87 9.10 -5.13 -3.72
C LEU A 87 8.80 -4.74 -5.19
N GLY A 88 9.08 -3.49 -5.59
CA GLY A 88 8.81 -2.98 -6.93
C GLY A 88 7.31 -2.81 -7.24
N LEU A 89 6.45 -2.79 -6.21
CA LEU A 89 5.00 -2.70 -6.38
C LEU A 89 4.52 -1.25 -6.56
N ILE A 90 5.28 -0.30 -6.03
CA ILE A 90 5.05 1.15 -6.14
C ILE A 90 6.36 1.86 -6.45
N GLU A 91 6.27 3.12 -6.87
CA GLU A 91 7.41 4.00 -7.07
C GLU A 91 7.11 5.43 -6.61
N PHE A 92 8.16 6.20 -6.37
CA PHE A 92 8.08 7.61 -5.98
C PHE A 92 8.36 8.53 -7.17
N SER A 93 7.51 9.53 -7.38
CA SER A 93 7.56 10.50 -8.49
C SER A 93 7.60 11.96 -8.04
#